data_AF-A0A2V8UK27-F1
#
_entry.id   AF-A0A2V8UK27-F1
#
_cell.length_a   1.000
_cell.length_b   1.000
_cell.length_c   1.000
_cell.angle_alpha   90.00
_cell.angle_beta   90.00
_cell.angle_gamma   90.00
#
_symmetry.space_group_name_H-M   'P 1'
#
loop_
_entity.id
_entity.type
_entity.pdbx_description
1 polymer ?
#
loop_
_entity_poly.entity_id
_entity_poly.type
_entity_poly.pdbx_seq_one_letter_code
_entity_poly.pdbx_strand_id
1 'polypeptide(L)'
;MENKSMSYNLDQKMEKTARGRRLFVAALVLGCAFGTVTNAAAQRITPPTTPAVITPPAGNSAFLLGHAVGTQGYVCLPKGTGASWTVKNARPEATLFQSFFGQDFQIITHFLSPDVNPNDAALNPLPFGSATWQSSFDSSKVWAQVLHSNSIAAGSDPSCPNAGSIACLLLQSIGTQQGPAGGKIMFKTTFVQRLNTNGGSAPDDADGCGYATNVGNQRLVPYTADYYFFRKDE
;
A
#
# COMPACT_ATOMS: atom_id res chain seq x y z
N MET A 1 -19.11 58.02 -15.67
CA MET A 1 -19.38 58.82 -14.46
C MET A 1 -20.81 58.54 -14.02
N GLU A 2 -21.01 58.40 -12.72
CA GLU A 2 -22.28 58.49 -11.98
C GLU A 2 -23.33 57.36 -12.10
N ASN A 3 -23.12 56.37 -11.23
CA ASN A 3 -23.96 56.03 -10.07
C ASN A 3 -25.48 56.33 -10.13
N LYS A 4 -26.31 55.28 -9.99
CA LYS A 4 -27.58 55.42 -9.27
C LYS A 4 -27.94 54.14 -8.52
N SER A 5 -27.89 54.27 -7.20
CA SER A 5 -28.40 53.34 -6.20
C SER A 5 -29.89 53.08 -6.39
N MET A 6 -30.33 51.84 -6.13
CA MET A 6 -31.73 51.57 -5.81
C MET A 6 -31.83 50.42 -4.80
N SER A 7 -32.04 50.81 -3.55
CA SER A 7 -32.40 49.98 -2.42
C SER A 7 -33.81 49.40 -2.59
N TYR A 8 -34.03 48.15 -2.18
CA TYR A 8 -35.37 47.67 -1.85
C TYR A 8 -35.37 47.09 -0.44
N ASN A 9 -36.07 47.79 0.46
CA ASN A 9 -36.37 47.39 1.82
C ASN A 9 -37.61 46.50 1.84
N LEU A 10 -37.61 45.60 2.83
CA LEU A 10 -38.69 44.72 3.24
C LEU A 10 -39.98 45.50 3.64
N ASP A 11 -41.06 44.71 3.65
CA ASP A 11 -42.32 44.89 4.38
C ASP A 11 -43.50 45.56 3.67
N GLN A 12 -44.49 44.72 3.34
CA GLN A 12 -45.93 44.87 3.60
C GLN A 12 -46.66 43.68 2.95
N LYS A 13 -47.69 43.02 3.50
CA LYS A 13 -48.47 43.20 4.73
C LYS A 13 -49.32 41.93 4.90
N MET A 14 -49.58 41.56 6.15
CA MET A 14 -50.42 40.45 6.59
C MET A 14 -51.90 40.60 6.17
N GLU A 15 -52.56 39.48 5.87
CA GLU A 15 -53.97 39.29 6.23
C GLU A 15 -54.19 37.98 6.98
N LYS A 16 -55.04 38.08 8.00
CA LYS A 16 -55.31 37.10 9.05
C LYS A 16 -56.54 36.29 8.69
N THR A 17 -56.48 34.96 8.88
CA THR A 17 -57.66 34.21 9.32
C THR A 17 -57.26 33.20 10.39
N ALA A 18 -57.74 33.43 11.60
CA ALA A 18 -57.50 32.63 12.78
C ALA A 18 -58.58 31.54 12.93
N ARG A 19 -58.18 30.27 13.12
CA ARG A 19 -58.85 29.32 14.04
C ARG A 19 -58.14 27.96 14.01
N GLY A 20 -57.71 27.47 15.18
CA GLY A 20 -57.36 26.06 15.33
C GLY A 20 -56.28 25.74 16.34
N ARG A 21 -56.57 25.99 17.62
CA ARG A 21 -55.75 25.65 18.79
C ARG A 21 -55.51 24.13 18.85
N ARG A 22 -54.28 23.66 18.60
CA ARG A 22 -53.78 22.36 19.11
C ARG A 22 -52.32 22.50 19.50
N LEU A 23 -52.11 22.64 20.81
CA LEU A 23 -50.82 22.46 21.46
C LEU A 23 -50.42 20.99 21.33
N PHE A 24 -49.34 20.71 20.62
CA PHE A 24 -48.49 19.55 20.89
C PHE A 24 -47.07 20.06 21.03
N VAL A 25 -46.69 20.37 22.26
CA VAL A 25 -45.29 20.55 22.64
C VAL A 25 -44.67 19.15 22.63
N ALA A 26 -44.12 18.74 21.50
CA ALA A 26 -43.19 17.63 21.45
C ALA A 26 -41.79 18.19 21.74
N ALA A 27 -41.42 18.27 23.02
CA ALA A 27 -40.04 18.53 23.40
C ALA A 27 -39.20 17.30 23.05
N LEU A 28 -38.58 17.30 21.87
CA LEU A 28 -37.51 16.36 21.54
C LEU A 28 -36.29 16.75 22.36
N VAL A 29 -36.18 16.16 23.56
CA VAL A 29 -34.93 16.14 24.31
C VAL A 29 -33.97 15.25 23.53
N LEU A 30 -33.16 15.86 22.67
CA LEU A 30 -32.00 15.20 22.07
C LEU A 30 -30.98 15.05 23.21
N GLY A 31 -31.11 13.97 23.97
CA GLY A 31 -30.09 13.57 24.93
C GLY A 31 -28.83 13.23 24.17
N CYS A 32 -27.90 14.17 24.09
CA CYS A 32 -26.51 13.89 23.75
C CYS A 32 -25.96 12.97 24.84
N ALA A 33 -26.17 11.67 24.68
CA ALA A 33 -25.33 10.69 25.32
C ALA A 33 -23.93 10.90 24.72
N PHE A 34 -23.14 11.76 25.38
CA PHE A 34 -21.70 11.70 25.30
C PHE A 34 -21.30 10.36 25.92
N GLY A 35 -21.51 9.27 25.16
CA GLY A 35 -20.83 8.03 25.42
C GLY A 35 -19.36 8.38 25.39
N THR A 36 -18.68 8.15 26.51
CA THR A 36 -17.23 8.18 26.55
C THR A 36 -16.77 7.22 25.46
N VAL A 37 -16.33 7.75 24.33
CA VAL A 37 -15.52 7.01 23.39
C VAL A 37 -14.31 6.59 24.19
N THR A 38 -14.35 5.37 24.72
CA THR A 38 -13.17 4.70 25.22
C THR A 38 -12.16 4.81 24.08
N ASN A 39 -11.05 5.49 24.32
CA ASN A 39 -9.91 5.48 23.40
C ASN A 39 -9.67 4.01 23.05
N ALA A 40 -10.10 3.60 21.86
CA ALA A 40 -9.67 2.33 21.31
C ALA A 40 -8.16 2.50 21.26
N ALA A 41 -7.44 1.80 22.14
CA ALA A 41 -6.00 1.73 22.04
C ALA A 41 -5.72 1.31 20.59
N ALA A 42 -5.22 2.24 19.78
CA ALA A 42 -4.94 1.97 18.38
C ALA A 42 -4.08 0.71 18.37
N GLN A 43 -4.64 -0.37 17.84
CA GLN A 43 -4.01 -1.67 17.88
C GLN A 43 -2.69 -1.53 17.12
N ARG A 44 -1.58 -1.55 17.86
CA ARG A 44 -0.26 -1.41 17.25
C ARG A 44 -0.07 -2.61 16.33
N ILE A 45 0.34 -2.32 15.10
CA ILE A 45 0.72 -3.36 14.17
C ILE A 45 2.10 -3.84 14.62
N THR A 46 2.17 -5.09 15.07
CA THR A 46 3.42 -5.71 15.50
C THR A 46 3.76 -6.81 14.50
N PRO A 47 4.78 -6.61 13.66
CA PRO A 47 5.32 -7.67 12.81
C PRO A 47 5.87 -8.82 13.68
N PRO A 48 5.89 -10.06 13.16
CA PRO A 48 6.58 -11.16 13.84
C PRO A 48 8.08 -10.85 13.94
N THR A 49 8.78 -11.55 14.84
CA THR A 49 10.24 -11.47 14.92
C THR A 49 10.87 -11.97 13.62
N THR A 50 11.90 -11.26 13.15
CA THR A 50 12.63 -11.58 11.92
C THR A 50 14.14 -11.60 12.15
N PRO A 51 14.92 -12.31 11.32
CA PRO A 51 16.37 -12.20 11.30
C PRO A 51 16.83 -10.76 11.04
N ALA A 52 17.94 -10.36 11.69
CA ALA A 52 18.45 -8.99 11.64
C ALA A 52 18.60 -8.41 10.23
N VAL A 53 18.96 -9.24 9.24
CA VAL A 53 19.13 -8.83 7.83
C VAL A 53 17.85 -8.32 7.16
N ILE A 54 16.67 -8.73 7.64
CA ILE A 54 15.38 -8.25 7.14
C ILE A 54 14.56 -7.51 8.20
N THR A 55 15.15 -7.22 9.37
CA THR A 55 14.53 -6.40 10.41
C THR A 55 14.79 -4.93 10.12
N PRO A 56 13.75 -4.07 10.07
CA PRO A 56 13.95 -2.63 9.94
C PRO A 56 14.85 -2.08 11.06
N PRO A 57 15.72 -1.10 10.78
CA PRO A 57 16.54 -0.45 11.80
C PRO A 57 15.69 0.13 12.94
N ALA A 58 16.25 0.16 14.14
CA ALA A 58 15.63 0.79 15.31
C ALA A 58 15.19 2.24 15.00
N GLY A 59 14.13 2.70 15.68
CA GLY A 59 13.51 3.99 15.39
C GLY A 59 12.49 3.95 14.24
N ASN A 60 12.05 2.75 13.82
CA ASN A 60 10.98 2.57 12.85
C ASN A 60 9.89 1.65 13.42
N SER A 61 8.64 2.08 13.32
CA SER A 61 7.47 1.32 13.73
C SER A 61 6.57 0.98 12.54
N ALA A 62 6.01 -0.23 12.54
CA ALA A 62 5.02 -0.62 11.56
C ALA A 62 3.72 0.19 11.77
N PHE A 63 3.20 0.76 10.69
CA PHE A 63 1.97 1.55 10.71
C PHE A 63 0.86 0.98 9.82
N LEU A 64 1.19 0.01 8.97
CA LEU A 64 0.23 -0.65 8.08
C LEU A 64 0.66 -2.10 7.81
N LEU A 65 -0.31 -3.00 7.77
CA LEU A 65 -0.21 -4.39 7.31
C LEU A 65 -1.17 -4.56 6.14
N GLY A 66 -0.74 -5.24 5.09
CA GLY A 66 -1.61 -5.69 4.01
C GLY A 66 -1.28 -7.10 3.57
N HIS A 67 -2.31 -7.92 3.36
CA HIS A 67 -2.22 -9.27 2.84
C HIS A 67 -2.32 -9.23 1.31
N ALA A 68 -1.22 -9.55 0.64
CA ALA A 68 -1.13 -9.49 -0.82
C ALA A 68 -1.62 -10.78 -1.47
N VAL A 69 -2.35 -10.62 -2.57
CA VAL A 69 -2.62 -11.66 -3.56
C VAL A 69 -2.24 -11.10 -4.92
N GLY A 70 -1.43 -11.85 -5.68
CA GLY A 70 -0.94 -11.36 -6.96
C GLY A 70 -0.07 -12.35 -7.72
N THR A 71 0.75 -11.80 -8.61
CA THR A 71 1.71 -12.57 -9.41
C THR A 71 3.10 -11.96 -9.37
N GLN A 72 4.09 -12.84 -9.47
CA GLN A 72 5.48 -12.50 -9.69
C GLN A 72 5.79 -12.72 -11.17
N GLY A 73 6.16 -11.65 -11.88
CA GLY A 73 6.54 -11.72 -13.28
C GLY A 73 8.00 -12.14 -13.49
N TYR A 74 8.20 -13.06 -14.43
CA TYR A 74 9.49 -13.57 -14.91
C TYR A 74 9.64 -13.37 -16.41
N VAL A 75 10.86 -13.06 -16.83
CA VAL A 75 11.25 -13.05 -18.24
C VAL A 75 12.43 -13.98 -18.45
N CYS A 76 12.40 -14.74 -19.53
CA CYS A 76 13.48 -15.63 -19.91
C CYS A 76 14.58 -14.82 -20.59
N LEU A 77 15.79 -14.80 -20.02
CA LEU A 77 16.95 -14.09 -20.58
C LEU A 77 18.13 -15.04 -20.86
N PRO A 78 19.05 -14.68 -21.78
CA PRO A 78 20.23 -15.47 -22.05
C PRO A 78 21.09 -15.70 -20.79
N LYS A 79 21.60 -16.92 -20.62
CA LYS A 79 22.54 -17.30 -19.56
C LYS A 79 23.56 -18.31 -20.10
N GLY A 80 24.78 -17.84 -20.37
CA GLY A 80 25.82 -18.67 -20.99
C GLY A 80 25.40 -19.16 -22.39
N THR A 81 25.45 -20.47 -22.61
CA THR A 81 24.98 -21.11 -23.84
C THR A 81 23.48 -21.41 -23.86
N GLY A 82 22.78 -21.20 -22.74
CA GLY A 82 21.35 -21.43 -22.58
C GLY A 82 20.58 -20.16 -22.21
N ALA A 83 19.44 -20.35 -21.55
CA ALA A 83 18.65 -19.28 -20.96
C ALA A 83 18.25 -19.64 -19.52
N SER A 84 17.75 -18.67 -18.75
CA SER A 84 17.22 -18.93 -17.41
C SER A 84 16.22 -17.84 -17.01
N TRP A 85 15.25 -18.21 -16.18
CA TRP A 85 14.25 -17.28 -15.69
C TRP A 85 14.91 -16.20 -14.83
N THR A 86 14.62 -14.93 -15.11
CA THR A 86 15.11 -13.82 -14.30
C THR A 86 13.98 -12.95 -13.77
N VAL A 87 14.26 -12.43 -12.57
CA VAL A 87 13.53 -11.35 -11.93
C VAL A 87 14.12 -9.97 -12.25
N LYS A 88 15.07 -9.83 -13.19
CA LYS A 88 15.54 -8.50 -13.62
C LYS A 88 14.36 -7.75 -14.25
N ASN A 89 13.88 -6.77 -13.51
CA ASN A 89 12.57 -6.10 -13.65
C ASN A 89 11.39 -7.02 -13.31
N ALA A 90 11.45 -7.68 -12.15
CA ALA A 90 10.31 -8.26 -11.47
C ALA A 90 9.12 -7.33 -11.67
N ARG A 91 8.07 -7.83 -12.32
CA ARG A 91 6.79 -7.14 -12.41
C ARG A 91 5.96 -7.67 -11.25
N PRO A 92 6.10 -7.11 -10.03
CA PRO A 92 5.08 -7.39 -9.05
C PRO A 92 3.76 -6.88 -9.62
N GLU A 93 2.72 -7.67 -9.47
CA GLU A 93 1.36 -7.24 -9.70
C GLU A 93 0.54 -7.87 -8.59
N ALA A 94 0.17 -7.09 -7.58
CA ALA A 94 -0.59 -7.60 -6.45
C ALA A 94 -1.54 -6.55 -5.91
N THR A 95 -2.59 -7.03 -5.28
CA THR A 95 -3.50 -6.23 -4.48
C THR A 95 -3.36 -6.64 -3.03
N LEU A 96 -3.19 -5.66 -2.15
CA LEU A 96 -3.10 -5.88 -0.72
C LEU A 96 -4.44 -5.57 -0.09
N PHE A 97 -4.89 -6.49 0.76
CA PHE A 97 -6.16 -6.42 1.47
C PHE A 97 -5.93 -6.30 2.97
N GLN A 98 -6.90 -5.69 3.65
CA GLN A 98 -7.00 -5.72 5.09
C GLN A 98 -8.45 -5.99 5.50
N SER A 99 -8.62 -6.84 6.50
CA SER A 99 -9.95 -7.18 7.00
C SER A 99 -10.44 -6.12 7.99
N PHE A 100 -11.56 -5.49 7.68
CA PHE A 100 -12.28 -4.57 8.56
C PHE A 100 -13.70 -5.06 8.75
N PHE A 101 -14.15 -5.19 10.00
CA PHE A 101 -15.51 -5.68 10.32
C PHE A 101 -15.84 -7.04 9.68
N GLY A 102 -14.83 -7.90 9.49
CA GLY A 102 -14.97 -9.22 8.86
C GLY A 102 -15.15 -9.18 7.34
N GLN A 103 -14.81 -8.06 6.69
CA GLN A 103 -14.82 -7.91 5.23
C GLN A 103 -13.44 -7.45 4.76
N ASP A 104 -12.98 -8.00 3.63
CA ASP A 104 -11.68 -7.65 3.07
C ASP A 104 -11.79 -6.41 2.17
N PHE A 105 -11.02 -5.39 2.49
CA PHE A 105 -10.93 -4.17 1.71
C PHE A 105 -9.57 -4.09 1.04
N GLN A 106 -9.56 -3.80 -0.26
CA GLN A 106 -8.33 -3.43 -0.95
C GLN A 106 -7.81 -2.11 -0.38
N ILE A 107 -6.58 -2.13 0.11
CA ILE A 107 -5.93 -0.96 0.71
C ILE A 107 -4.79 -0.41 -0.15
N ILE A 108 -4.11 -1.27 -0.92
CA ILE A 108 -2.95 -0.91 -1.73
C ILE A 108 -2.95 -1.69 -3.04
N THR A 109 -2.57 -1.02 -4.13
CA THR A 109 -2.15 -1.65 -5.38
C THR A 109 -0.62 -1.68 -5.44
N HIS A 110 -0.05 -2.86 -5.67
CA HIS A 110 1.39 -3.08 -5.78
C HIS A 110 1.78 -3.42 -7.23
N PHE A 111 2.67 -2.61 -7.82
CA PHE A 111 3.06 -2.73 -9.23
C PHE A 111 4.46 -2.18 -9.51
N LEU A 112 4.96 -2.37 -10.74
CA LEU A 112 6.20 -1.75 -11.20
C LEU A 112 5.89 -0.39 -11.83
N SER A 113 6.58 0.67 -11.41
CA SER A 113 6.45 2.00 -12.05
C SER A 113 7.76 2.80 -12.03
N PRO A 114 7.90 3.81 -12.92
CA PRO A 114 9.00 4.76 -12.83
C PRO A 114 8.94 5.52 -11.50
N ASP A 115 10.08 5.61 -10.81
CA ASP A 115 10.20 6.49 -9.65
C ASP A 115 10.36 7.93 -10.13
N VAL A 116 9.33 8.75 -9.89
CA VAL A 116 9.29 10.16 -10.32
C VAL A 116 9.75 11.11 -9.23
N ASN A 117 10.02 10.62 -8.02
CA ASN A 117 10.46 11.43 -6.89
C ASN A 117 11.49 10.68 -6.03
N PRO A 118 12.66 10.36 -6.60
CA PRO A 118 13.70 9.62 -5.90
C PRO A 118 14.32 10.46 -4.77
N ASN A 119 14.73 9.78 -3.70
CA ASN A 119 15.48 10.33 -2.58
C ASN A 119 16.95 9.86 -2.62
N ASP A 120 17.75 10.25 -1.64
CA ASP A 120 19.19 9.96 -1.59
C ASP A 120 19.53 8.45 -1.47
N ALA A 121 18.56 7.60 -1.12
CA ALA A 121 18.75 6.15 -1.10
C ALA A 121 18.56 5.50 -2.47
N ALA A 122 18.00 6.22 -3.44
CA ALA A 122 17.79 5.69 -4.79
C ALA A 122 19.12 5.47 -5.52
N LEU A 123 19.19 4.39 -6.30
CA LEU A 123 20.32 4.14 -7.20
C LEU A 123 20.37 5.22 -8.29
N ASN A 124 21.58 5.63 -8.67
CA ASN A 124 21.83 6.56 -9.78
C ASN A 124 22.75 5.88 -10.83
N PRO A 125 22.27 5.63 -12.06
CA PRO A 125 20.94 5.95 -12.57
C PRO A 125 19.82 5.07 -11.98
N LEU A 126 18.59 5.59 -12.00
CA LEU A 126 17.41 4.82 -11.62
C LEU A 126 17.24 3.60 -12.54
N PRO A 127 16.78 2.44 -12.02
CA PRO A 127 16.44 1.31 -12.86
C PRO A 127 15.20 1.61 -13.71
N PHE A 128 14.92 0.72 -14.67
CA PHE A 128 13.77 0.81 -15.57
C PHE A 128 12.43 1.01 -14.83
N GLY A 129 12.29 0.41 -13.65
CA GLY A 129 11.16 0.64 -12.76
C GLY A 129 11.48 0.19 -11.35
N SER A 130 10.70 0.68 -10.40
CA SER A 130 10.82 0.38 -8.98
C SER A 130 9.53 -0.23 -8.46
N ALA A 131 9.67 -1.14 -7.50
CA ALA A 131 8.55 -1.73 -6.80
C ALA A 131 7.75 -0.60 -6.12
N THR A 132 6.46 -0.50 -6.45
CA THR A 132 5.60 0.64 -6.08
C THR A 132 4.41 0.13 -5.29
N TRP A 133 4.07 0.83 -4.21
CA TRP A 133 2.83 0.63 -3.47
C TRP A 133 2.05 1.92 -3.48
N GLN A 134 0.84 1.89 -4.05
CA GLN A 134 -0.07 3.03 -4.11
C GLN A 134 -1.28 2.75 -3.20
N SER A 135 -1.56 3.67 -2.29
CA SER A 135 -2.75 3.61 -1.43
C SER A 135 -4.02 3.79 -2.25
N SER A 136 -5.00 2.91 -2.02
CA SER A 136 -6.30 2.95 -2.67
C SER A 136 -7.21 4.06 -2.13
N PHE A 137 -6.90 4.63 -0.96
CA PHE A 137 -7.73 5.65 -0.33
C PHE A 137 -7.34 7.08 -0.71
N ASP A 138 -6.06 7.32 -0.97
CA ASP A 138 -5.54 8.67 -1.16
C ASP A 138 -4.55 8.79 -2.32
N SER A 139 -4.24 7.70 -3.03
CA SER A 139 -3.29 7.64 -4.14
C SER A 139 -1.86 8.08 -3.81
N SER A 140 -1.50 8.20 -2.53
CA SER A 140 -0.11 8.37 -2.12
C SER A 140 0.71 7.11 -2.46
N LYS A 141 2.01 7.29 -2.73
CA LYS A 141 2.89 6.21 -3.20
C LYS A 141 4.18 6.14 -2.40
N VAL A 142 4.73 4.94 -2.35
CA VAL A 142 6.13 4.68 -2.00
C VAL A 142 6.75 3.81 -3.09
N TRP A 143 7.97 4.15 -3.49
CA TRP A 143 8.86 3.29 -4.26
C TRP A 143 9.93 2.72 -3.31
N ALA A 144 10.19 1.42 -3.41
CA ALA A 144 11.19 0.78 -2.56
C ALA A 144 12.03 -0.25 -3.32
N GLN A 145 13.24 -0.48 -2.83
CA GLN A 145 14.17 -1.46 -3.39
C GLN A 145 14.84 -2.27 -2.29
N VAL A 146 15.20 -3.51 -2.61
CA VAL A 146 16.07 -4.31 -1.75
C VAL A 146 17.48 -3.73 -1.85
N LEU A 147 17.93 -3.09 -0.78
CA LEU A 147 19.31 -2.62 -0.65
C LEU A 147 20.09 -3.58 0.24
N HIS A 148 21.42 -3.63 0.09
CA HIS A 148 22.33 -4.43 0.92
C HIS A 148 22.05 -5.94 0.93
N SER A 149 21.36 -6.47 -0.09
CA SER A 149 20.95 -7.88 -0.16
C SER A 149 20.06 -8.32 1.01
N ASN A 150 19.25 -7.41 1.54
CA ASN A 150 18.33 -7.65 2.67
C ASN A 150 17.20 -8.62 2.29
N SER A 151 17.52 -9.91 2.23
CA SER A 151 16.61 -10.99 1.86
C SER A 151 17.02 -12.30 2.52
N ILE A 152 16.03 -13.15 2.76
CA ILE A 152 16.22 -14.53 3.24
C ILE A 152 15.42 -15.49 2.36
N ALA A 153 15.89 -16.72 2.25
CA ALA A 153 15.19 -17.75 1.49
C ALA A 153 13.87 -18.13 2.18
N ALA A 154 12.82 -18.40 1.40
CA ALA A 154 11.61 -18.97 1.97
C ALA A 154 11.89 -20.37 2.52
N GLY A 155 11.30 -20.70 3.67
CA GLY A 155 11.57 -21.90 4.45
C GLY A 155 12.73 -21.78 5.44
N SER A 156 13.45 -20.65 5.50
CA SER A 156 14.62 -20.51 6.38
C SER A 156 14.32 -19.92 7.76
N ASP A 157 13.13 -19.39 8.00
CA ASP A 157 12.77 -18.70 9.25
C ASP A 157 11.26 -18.78 9.52
N PRO A 158 10.78 -18.76 10.78
CA PRO A 158 9.35 -18.70 11.10
C PRO A 158 8.59 -17.52 10.45
N SER A 159 9.25 -16.39 10.20
CA SER A 159 8.65 -15.26 9.49
C SER A 159 8.52 -15.50 7.97
N CYS A 160 9.15 -16.55 7.46
CA CYS A 160 9.18 -16.93 6.06
C CYS A 160 9.08 -18.45 5.89
N PRO A 161 7.96 -19.10 6.28
CA PRO A 161 7.95 -20.54 6.52
C PRO A 161 7.83 -21.40 5.25
N ASN A 162 7.37 -20.85 4.12
CA ASN A 162 6.95 -21.66 2.98
C ASN A 162 8.12 -21.92 2.00
N ALA A 163 8.90 -22.97 2.26
CA ALA A 163 10.00 -23.40 1.38
C ALA A 163 9.56 -23.50 -0.09
N GLY A 164 10.43 -23.04 -1.00
CA GLY A 164 10.13 -23.02 -2.43
C GLY A 164 9.26 -21.84 -2.89
N SER A 165 8.97 -20.86 -2.03
CA SER A 165 8.32 -19.59 -2.38
C SER A 165 9.33 -18.47 -2.64
N ILE A 166 8.86 -17.32 -3.15
CA ILE A 166 9.69 -16.12 -3.27
C ILE A 166 10.28 -15.69 -1.92
N ALA A 167 11.48 -15.12 -1.95
CA ALA A 167 12.19 -14.68 -0.75
C ALA A 167 11.39 -13.65 0.07
N CYS A 168 11.52 -13.76 1.40
CA CYS A 168 11.17 -12.67 2.31
C CYS A 168 12.30 -11.64 2.33
N LEU A 169 11.95 -10.37 2.48
CA LEU A 169 12.88 -9.27 2.24
C LEU A 169 12.49 -8.01 3.00
N LEU A 170 13.46 -7.11 3.10
CA LEU A 170 13.27 -5.74 3.56
C LEU A 170 13.67 -4.79 2.44
N LEU A 171 12.72 -3.99 1.97
CA LEU A 171 12.97 -2.92 1.02
C LEU A 171 13.10 -1.59 1.75
N GLN A 172 14.07 -0.78 1.33
CA GLN A 172 14.19 0.61 1.74
C GLN A 172 13.44 1.51 0.76
N SER A 173 12.71 2.49 1.31
CA SER A 173 12.06 3.53 0.52
C SER A 173 13.09 4.37 -0.21
N ILE A 174 13.00 4.37 -1.55
CA ILE A 174 13.85 5.15 -2.44
C ILE A 174 13.13 6.37 -3.01
N GLY A 175 11.83 6.51 -2.75
CA GLY A 175 11.02 7.64 -3.20
C GLY A 175 9.63 7.58 -2.59
N THR A 176 8.99 8.73 -2.43
CA THR A 176 7.59 8.81 -1.96
C THR A 176 6.84 9.92 -2.67
N GLN A 177 5.51 9.79 -2.77
CA GLN A 177 4.66 10.80 -3.39
C GLN A 177 3.36 10.97 -2.61
N GLN A 178 2.94 12.23 -2.43
CA GLN A 178 1.63 12.53 -1.87
C GLN A 178 0.53 12.27 -2.89
N GLY A 179 -0.66 11.98 -2.38
CA GLY A 179 -1.86 11.91 -3.20
C GLY A 179 -2.17 13.25 -3.88
N PRO A 180 -2.91 13.25 -5.01
CA PRO A 180 -3.27 14.48 -5.71
C PRO A 180 -4.13 15.43 -4.86
N ALA A 181 -4.86 14.90 -3.88
CA ALA A 181 -5.64 15.68 -2.90
C ALA A 181 -4.86 15.97 -1.59
N GLY A 182 -3.54 15.78 -1.57
CA GLY A 182 -2.71 15.99 -0.38
C GLY A 182 -2.64 14.80 0.59
N GLY A 183 -3.11 13.62 0.16
CA GLY A 183 -3.03 12.37 0.92
C GLY A 183 -1.59 11.95 1.25
N LYS A 184 -1.37 11.33 2.41
CA LYS A 184 -0.03 11.01 2.95
C LYS A 184 0.12 9.61 3.54
N ILE A 185 -0.83 8.69 3.30
CA ILE A 185 -0.80 7.35 3.90
C ILE A 185 0.54 6.64 3.64
N MET A 186 1.00 6.61 2.38
CA MET A 186 2.28 5.99 2.00
C MET A 186 3.48 6.95 2.11
N PHE A 187 3.24 8.25 2.28
CA PHE A 187 4.26 9.28 2.13
C PHE A 187 5.34 9.25 3.22
N LYS A 188 5.01 8.79 4.43
CA LYS A 188 5.99 8.66 5.54
C LYS A 188 6.73 7.31 5.54
N THR A 189 6.54 6.47 4.51
CA THR A 189 7.14 5.13 4.50
C THR A 189 8.66 5.19 4.39
N THR A 190 9.35 4.52 5.32
CA THR A 190 10.81 4.35 5.32
C THR A 190 11.24 2.96 4.85
N PHE A 191 10.50 1.92 5.24
CA PHE A 191 10.76 0.54 4.86
C PHE A 191 9.47 -0.20 4.53
N VAL A 192 9.59 -1.20 3.66
CA VAL A 192 8.55 -2.17 3.37
C VAL A 192 9.13 -3.56 3.60
N GLN A 193 8.52 -4.35 4.46
CA GLN A 193 8.96 -5.72 4.77
C GLN A 193 7.96 -6.71 4.18
N ARG A 194 8.46 -7.67 3.40
CA ARG A 194 7.65 -8.75 2.82
C ARG A 194 7.94 -10.05 3.55
N LEU A 195 6.92 -10.63 4.17
CA LEU A 195 6.99 -11.84 4.99
C LEU A 195 5.95 -12.86 4.52
N ASN A 196 5.98 -14.06 5.12
CA ASN A 196 4.97 -15.10 4.93
C ASN A 196 4.60 -15.35 3.46
N THR A 197 5.62 -15.37 2.60
CA THR A 197 5.44 -15.55 1.16
C THR A 197 4.98 -16.97 0.87
N ASN A 198 4.06 -17.17 -0.07
CA ASN A 198 3.64 -18.48 -0.57
C ASN A 198 3.56 -18.45 -2.09
N GLY A 199 4.27 -19.35 -2.76
CA GLY A 199 4.35 -19.41 -4.21
C GLY A 199 5.23 -18.32 -4.82
N GLY A 200 4.96 -18.00 -6.09
CA GLY A 200 5.65 -16.96 -6.85
C GLY A 200 7.05 -17.29 -7.33
N SER A 201 7.63 -18.44 -6.98
CA SER A 201 8.98 -18.80 -7.40
C SER A 201 9.10 -18.96 -8.91
N ALA A 202 10.34 -18.80 -9.41
CA ALA A 202 10.62 -19.06 -10.81
C ALA A 202 10.22 -20.50 -11.16
N PRO A 203 9.56 -20.74 -12.31
CA PRO A 203 9.41 -22.08 -12.82
C PRO A 203 10.78 -22.73 -13.03
N ASP A 204 10.81 -24.06 -13.13
CA ASP A 204 12.02 -24.75 -13.56
C ASP A 204 12.45 -24.23 -14.94
N ASP A 205 13.76 -24.08 -15.16
CA ASP A 205 14.27 -23.62 -16.47
C ASP A 205 13.81 -24.59 -17.59
N ALA A 206 13.71 -25.89 -17.31
CA ALA A 206 13.16 -26.87 -18.23
C ALA A 206 11.71 -26.55 -18.68
N ASP A 207 10.94 -25.84 -17.86
CA ASP A 207 9.60 -25.33 -18.19
C ASP A 207 9.68 -23.99 -18.96
N GLY A 208 10.24 -24.06 -20.16
CA GLY A 208 10.16 -22.99 -21.14
C GLY A 208 11.18 -21.85 -20.97
N CYS A 209 12.31 -22.07 -20.31
CA CYS A 209 13.46 -21.17 -20.33
C CYS A 209 14.85 -21.85 -20.33
N GLY A 210 14.95 -23.13 -20.68
CA GLY A 210 16.22 -23.87 -20.61
C GLY A 210 17.12 -23.64 -21.83
N TYR A 211 16.52 -23.22 -22.95
CA TYR A 211 17.21 -23.09 -24.24
C TYR A 211 17.23 -21.64 -24.73
N ALA A 212 18.25 -21.28 -25.52
CA ALA A 212 18.37 -19.94 -26.10
C ALA A 212 17.15 -19.55 -26.97
N THR A 213 16.47 -20.51 -27.58
CA THR A 213 15.23 -20.31 -28.34
C THR A 213 14.04 -19.90 -27.48
N ASN A 214 14.13 -20.04 -26.16
CA ASN A 214 13.09 -19.63 -25.22
C ASN A 214 13.26 -18.19 -24.72
N VAL A 215 14.36 -17.51 -25.07
CA VAL A 215 14.59 -16.12 -24.68
C VAL A 215 13.41 -15.25 -25.13
N GLY A 216 12.94 -14.39 -24.22
CA GLY A 216 11.76 -13.55 -24.44
C GLY A 216 10.46 -14.15 -23.94
N ASN A 217 10.41 -15.45 -23.61
CA ASN A 217 9.27 -16.03 -22.90
C ASN A 217 9.00 -15.29 -21.59
N GLN A 218 7.73 -15.18 -21.23
CA GLN A 218 7.28 -14.53 -19.99
C GLN A 218 6.34 -15.45 -19.23
N ARG A 219 6.37 -15.32 -17.89
CA ARG A 219 5.49 -16.05 -16.96
C ARG A 219 5.06 -15.15 -15.82
N LEU A 220 3.81 -15.29 -15.41
CA LEU A 220 3.28 -14.75 -14.17
C LEU A 220 3.02 -15.93 -13.24
N VAL A 221 3.72 -15.96 -12.10
CA VAL A 221 3.57 -17.03 -11.12
C VAL A 221 2.78 -16.48 -9.92
N PRO A 222 1.61 -17.07 -9.58
CA PRO A 222 0.80 -16.60 -8.45
C PRO A 222 1.55 -16.65 -7.12
N TYR A 223 1.33 -15.66 -6.27
CA TYR A 223 1.83 -15.64 -4.90
C TYR A 223 0.89 -14.94 -3.92
N THR A 224 1.07 -15.25 -2.64
CA THR A 224 0.56 -14.44 -1.52
C THR A 224 1.72 -14.02 -0.62
N ALA A 225 1.57 -12.90 0.11
CA ALA A 225 2.56 -12.45 1.09
C ALA A 225 1.96 -11.44 2.08
N ASP A 226 2.60 -11.28 3.23
CA ASP A 226 2.28 -10.22 4.17
C ASP A 226 3.25 -9.05 3.98
N TYR A 227 2.72 -7.85 3.82
CA TYR A 227 3.51 -6.62 3.68
C TYR A 227 3.29 -5.72 4.88
N TYR A 228 4.38 -5.42 5.59
CA TYR A 228 4.41 -4.45 6.67
C TYR A 228 5.10 -3.16 6.21
N PHE A 229 4.45 -2.02 6.42
CA PHE A 229 4.99 -0.71 6.10
C PHE A 229 5.43 0.00 7.37
N PHE A 230 6.63 0.56 7.33
CA PHE A 230 7.26 1.21 8.46
C PHE A 230 7.46 2.69 8.21
N ARG A 231 7.43 3.46 9.29
CA ARG A 231 7.77 4.88 9.31
C ARG A 231 8.69 5.16 10.50
N LYS A 232 9.41 6.27 10.48
CA LYS A 232 10.16 6.71 11.66
C LYS A 232 9.22 6.92 12.84
N ASP A 233 9.70 6.57 14.03
CA ASP A 233 9.03 6.91 15.28
C ASP A 233 8.91 8.45 15.41
N GLU A 234 7.83 8.90 16.03
CA GLU A 234 7.56 10.33 16.30
C GLU A 234 8.21 10.79 17.59
#